data_AF-A0A655FKJ3-F1
#
_entry.id   AF-A0A655FKJ3-F1
#
_cell.length_a   1.000
_cell.length_b   1.000
_cell.length_c   1.000
_cell.angle_alpha   90.00
_cell.angle_beta   90.00
_cell.angle_gamma   90.00
#
_symmetry.space_group_name_H-M   'P 1'
#
loop_
_entity.id
_entity.type
_entity.pdbx_description
1 polymer ?
#
loop_
_entity_poly.entity_id
_entity_poly.type
_entity_poly.pdbx_seq_one_letter_code
_entity_poly.pdbx_strand_id
1 'polypeptide(L)' 'MAGRKGYQVLDVPAELAWSVAGAASPWVADSVWLRHGS' A
#
# COMPACT_ATOMS: atom_id res chain seq x y z
N MET A 1 8.25 17.75 19.07
CA MET A 1 7.63 16.43 19.27
C MET A 1 7.71 15.68 17.95
N ALA A 2 8.35 14.51 17.89
CA ALA A 2 8.39 13.71 16.67
C ALA A 2 7.20 12.75 16.68
N GLY A 3 6.32 12.84 15.66
CA GLY A 3 5.16 11.94 15.53
C GLY A 3 5.62 10.49 15.38
N ARG A 4 4.95 9.56 16.06
CA ARG A 4 5.20 8.13 15.90
C ARG A 4 4.56 7.65 14.60
N LYS A 5 5.37 7.07 13.72
CA LYS A 5 4.87 6.36 12.54
C LYS A 5 4.48 4.93 12.95
N GLY A 6 3.19 4.62 12.85
CA GLY A 6 2.68 3.26 13.02
C GLY A 6 2.84 2.47 11.73
N TYR A 7 3.04 1.15 11.86
CA TYR A 7 3.04 0.20 10.75
C TYR A 7 2.18 -0.99 11.13
N GLN A 8 1.29 -1.39 10.23
CA GLN A 8 0.47 -2.60 10.36
C GLN A 8 0.82 -3.55 9.24
N VAL A 9 1.03 -4.82 9.58
CA VAL A 9 1.25 -5.89 8.60
C VAL A 9 -0.09 -6.53 8.27
N LEU A 10 -0.41 -6.62 6.98
CA LEU A 10 -1.57 -7.31 6.47
C LEU A 10 -1.08 -8.56 5.74
N ASP A 11 -1.64 -9.71 6.10
CA ASP A 11 -1.36 -10.97 5.42
C ASP A 11 -2.39 -11.13 4.30
N VAL A 12 -1.98 -10.84 3.08
CA VAL A 12 -2.83 -10.86 1.89
C VAL A 12 -2.13 -11.65 0.79
N PRO A 13 -2.89 -12.36 -0.07
CA PRO A 13 -2.31 -13.01 -1.24
C PRO A 13 -1.50 -12.01 -2.08
N ALA A 14 -0.36 -12.45 -2.61
CA ALA A 14 0.58 -11.57 -3.29
C ALA A 14 -0.07 -10.87 -4.49
N GLU A 15 -0.93 -11.57 -5.22
CA GLU A 15 -1.72 -11.05 -6.34
C GLU A 15 -2.69 -9.94 -5.95
N LEU A 16 -3.08 -9.84 -4.67
CA LEU A 16 -3.98 -8.79 -4.16
C LEU A 16 -3.25 -7.66 -3.44
N ALA A 17 -1.96 -7.81 -3.14
CA ALA A 17 -1.21 -6.89 -2.29
C ALA A 17 -1.26 -5.44 -2.79
N TRP A 18 -1.08 -5.23 -4.10
CA TRP A 18 -1.13 -3.89 -4.68
C TRP A 18 -2.53 -3.32 -4.74
N SER A 19 -3.55 -4.14 -5.01
CA SER A 19 -4.95 -3.70 -4.95
C SER A 19 -5.33 -3.20 -3.56
N VAL A 20 -4.92 -3.92 -2.51
CA VAL A 20 -5.15 -3.51 -1.11
C VAL A 20 -4.37 -2.23 -0.78
N ALA A 21 -3.11 -2.13 -1.20
CA ALA A 21 -2.29 -0.94 -0.96
C ALA A 21 -2.87 0.32 -1.64
N GLY A 22 -3.33 0.22 -2.89
CA GLY A 22 -3.98 1.32 -3.60
C GLY A 22 -5.30 1.75 -2.97
N ALA A 23 -6.13 0.77 -2.56
CA ALA A 23 -7.41 1.05 -1.91
C ALA A 23 -7.25 1.72 -0.53
N ALA A 24 -6.27 1.29 0.27
CA ALA A 24 -6.02 1.83 1.60
C ALA A 24 -5.27 3.18 1.57
N SER A 25 -4.57 3.48 0.48
CA SER A 25 -3.70 4.67 0.37
C SER A 25 -3.83 5.34 -1.00
N PRO A 26 -4.62 6.43 -1.12
CA PRO A 26 -4.87 7.11 -2.39
C PRO A 26 -3.60 7.59 -3.12
N TRP A 27 -2.55 7.97 -2.38
CA TRP A 27 -1.27 8.38 -2.97
C TRP A 27 -0.47 7.20 -3.55
N VAL A 28 -0.72 5.96 -3.10
CA VAL A 28 -0.17 4.75 -3.73
C VAL A 28 -0.93 4.44 -5.01
N ALA A 29 -2.24 4.72 -5.05
CA ALA A 29 -3.09 4.42 -6.20
C ALA A 29 -2.62 5.14 -7.48
N ASP A 30 -2.07 6.35 -7.35
CA ASP A 30 -1.53 7.12 -8.49
C ASP A 30 -0.02 6.90 -8.71
N SER A 31 0.60 5.98 -7.96
CA SER A 31 2.04 5.78 -7.99
C SER A 31 2.49 4.79 -9.08
N VAL A 32 3.70 5.01 -9.58
CA VAL A 32 4.34 4.09 -10.55
C VAL A 32 4.50 2.68 -10.01
N TRP A 33 4.59 2.51 -8.70
CA TRP A 33 4.72 1.22 -8.03
C TRP A 33 3.48 0.35 -8.24
N LEU A 34 2.28 0.94 -8.15
CA LEU A 34 1.04 0.23 -8.44
C LEU A 34 0.94 -0.16 -9.92
N ARG A 35 1.41 0.72 -10.82
CA ARG A 35 1.38 0.48 -12.27
C ARG A 35 2.33 -0.64 -12.71
N HIS A 36 3.43 -0.84 -12.00
CA HIS A 36 4.43 -1.87 -12.31
C HIS A 36 4.30 -3.15 -11.49
N GLY A 37 3.52 -3.13 -10.40
CA GLY A 37 3.34 -4.26 -9.50
C GLY A 37 2.08 -5.10 -9.74
N SER A 38 1.23 -4.70 -10.69
CA SER A 38 -0.05 -5.37 -10.99
C SER A 38 0.04 -6.42 -12.08
#